data_AF-A0AAN8EJ66-F1
#
_entry.id   AF-A0AAN8EJ66-F1
#
_cell.length_a   1.000
_cell.length_b   1.000
_cell.length_c   1.000
_cell.angle_alpha   90.00
_cell.angle_beta   90.00
_cell.angle_gamma   90.00
#
_symmetry.space_group_name_H-M   'P 1'
#
loop_
_entity.id
_entity.type
_entity.pdbx_description
1 polymer ?
#
loop_
_entity_poly.entity_id
_entity_poly.type
_entity_poly.pdbx_seq_one_letter_code
_entity_poly.pdbx_strand_id
1 'polypeptide(L)'
;MALPSISPAAALLLRPEPLTPAAFAHFGTVVASPLCSGITAYPPDIPLPVYPDHQPRPVPANQSTALKSSPISPLTNNYPTSHGSPSQAEPSAGLMSIFSSFPRQNIYTSSDESASTRRQNLKLKLGILERHPYTTQTFCPFNYSAPHPGPSEFYYSIEDKTYMLILVAPTLPKPSSHPPNPPDLTHIRAFLAPLNDPNTPTMAVTYAPGTWHAPMIVLGSRRVDFLVTQFANGVADDDCQEVLIGSGPDESTLTDDVRERRTKEGFQCEEIEVDVSFLLEGYKAENEATTTGKSTSVVAEQRTFEEAWKAKL
;
A
#
# COMPACT_ATOMS: atom_id res chain seq x y z
N MET A 1 7.09 13.40 23.04
CA MET A 1 7.93 12.24 23.38
C MET A 1 8.65 11.81 22.10
N ALA A 2 9.84 11.21 22.14
CA ALA A 2 10.50 10.71 20.92
C ALA A 2 9.75 9.47 20.40
N LEU A 3 9.66 9.30 19.07
CA LEU A 3 9.07 8.10 18.48
C LEU A 3 9.91 6.87 18.86
N PRO A 4 9.28 5.73 19.21
CA PRO A 4 10.01 4.50 19.45
C PRO A 4 10.71 4.03 18.17
N SER A 5 11.89 3.42 18.31
CA SER A 5 12.68 2.89 17.20
C SER A 5 12.88 1.39 17.33
N ILE A 6 12.93 0.71 16.19
CA ILE A 6 13.16 -0.73 16.09
C ILE A 6 14.24 -0.95 15.04
N SER A 7 15.33 -1.59 15.44
CA SER A 7 16.37 -2.03 14.52
C SER A 7 16.05 -3.45 14.02
N PRO A 8 16.00 -3.70 12.71
CA PRO A 8 15.95 -5.06 12.20
C PRO A 8 17.27 -5.80 12.49
N ALA A 9 17.22 -7.13 12.52
CA ALA A 9 18.40 -7.96 12.78
C ALA A 9 19.39 -7.97 11.58
N ALA A 10 18.92 -7.60 10.39
CA ALA A 10 19.67 -7.50 9.16
C ALA A 10 18.98 -6.49 8.22
N ALA A 11 19.70 -5.98 7.21
CA ALA A 11 19.10 -5.15 6.17
C ALA A 11 17.97 -5.89 5.45
N LEU A 12 16.84 -5.22 5.26
CA LEU A 12 15.62 -5.82 4.68
C LEU A 12 15.47 -5.36 3.24
N LEU A 13 15.67 -6.27 2.28
CA LEU A 13 15.35 -6.03 0.87
C LEU A 13 14.12 -6.84 0.48
N LEU A 14 13.03 -6.14 0.13
CA LEU A 14 11.75 -6.73 -0.21
C LEU A 14 11.50 -6.64 -1.72
N ARG A 15 10.95 -7.71 -2.28
CA ARG A 15 10.38 -7.70 -3.64
C ARG A 15 8.86 -7.64 -3.53
N PRO A 16 8.20 -6.63 -4.11
CA PRO A 16 6.74 -6.56 -4.10
C PRO A 16 6.11 -7.74 -4.84
N GLU A 17 5.09 -8.35 -4.23
CA GLU A 17 4.25 -9.37 -4.86
C GLU A 17 2.90 -8.77 -5.31
N PRO A 18 2.14 -9.41 -6.22
CA PRO A 18 0.79 -8.94 -6.57
C PRO A 18 -0.11 -8.82 -5.34
N LEU A 19 -0.85 -7.72 -5.24
CA LEU A 19 -1.94 -7.62 -4.28
C LEU A 19 -3.09 -8.57 -4.69
N THR A 20 -3.42 -9.53 -3.83
CA THR A 20 -4.56 -10.43 -4.01
C THR A 20 -5.32 -10.57 -2.69
N PRO A 21 -6.65 -10.84 -2.71
CA PRO A 21 -7.41 -11.03 -1.48
C PRO A 21 -6.84 -12.14 -0.59
N ALA A 22 -6.41 -13.25 -1.19
CA ALA A 22 -5.83 -14.38 -0.45
C ALA A 22 -4.50 -14.02 0.21
N ALA A 23 -3.61 -13.36 -0.52
CA ALA A 23 -2.29 -13.02 0.00
C ALA A 23 -2.34 -11.95 1.10
N PHE A 24 -3.35 -11.07 1.07
CA PHE A 24 -3.53 -9.97 2.01
C PHE A 24 -4.46 -10.29 3.20
N ALA A 25 -5.17 -11.42 3.19
CA ALA A 25 -6.23 -11.75 4.15
C ALA A 25 -5.81 -11.71 5.63
N HIS A 26 -4.54 -11.91 5.94
CA HIS A 26 -4.03 -11.84 7.32
C HIS A 26 -3.82 -10.40 7.83
N PHE A 27 -3.72 -9.43 6.93
CA PHE A 27 -3.46 -8.01 7.24
C PHE A 27 -4.73 -7.17 7.12
N GLY A 28 -5.75 -7.67 6.44
CA GLY A 28 -6.95 -6.90 6.16
C GLY A 28 -7.73 -7.46 4.98
N THR A 29 -8.41 -6.56 4.27
CA THR A 29 -9.28 -6.90 3.14
C THR A 29 -8.84 -6.13 1.89
N VAL A 30 -8.76 -6.82 0.76
CA VAL A 30 -8.66 -6.19 -0.55
C VAL A 30 -10.07 -5.97 -1.08
N VAL A 31 -10.41 -4.72 -1.39
CA VAL A 31 -11.68 -4.37 -2.01
C VAL A 31 -11.48 -4.24 -3.51
N ALA A 32 -12.10 -5.15 -4.25
CA ALA A 32 -12.09 -5.18 -5.71
C ALA A 32 -13.50 -5.42 -6.23
N SER A 33 -13.74 -5.07 -7.50
CA SER A 33 -14.99 -5.46 -8.16
C SER A 33 -15.15 -6.99 -8.09
N PRO A 34 -16.30 -7.50 -7.64
CA PRO A 34 -16.60 -8.93 -7.68
C PRO A 34 -16.97 -9.39 -9.08
N LEU A 35 -17.19 -8.46 -10.02
CA LEU A 35 -17.56 -8.75 -11.40
C LEU A 35 -16.37 -8.53 -12.34
N CYS A 36 -16.23 -9.40 -13.33
CA CYS A 36 -15.29 -9.21 -14.43
C CYS A 36 -15.61 -7.93 -15.20
N SER A 37 -14.58 -7.22 -15.66
CA SER A 37 -14.71 -5.95 -16.42
C SER A 37 -15.51 -6.08 -17.72
N GLY A 38 -15.58 -7.27 -18.31
CA GLY A 38 -16.36 -7.55 -19.51
C GLY A 38 -17.89 -7.56 -19.32
N ILE A 39 -18.39 -7.55 -18.07
CA ILE A 39 -19.84 -7.52 -17.80
C ILE A 39 -20.33 -6.07 -17.84
N THR A 40 -20.94 -5.69 -18.97
CA THR A 40 -21.38 -4.30 -19.25
C THR A 40 -22.90 -4.11 -19.20
N ALA A 41 -23.66 -5.19 -19.04
CA ALA A 41 -25.12 -5.19 -18.91
C ALA A 41 -25.55 -6.11 -17.77
N TYR A 42 -26.80 -5.95 -17.29
CA TYR A 42 -27.34 -6.84 -16.27
C TYR A 42 -27.37 -8.29 -16.80
N PRO A 43 -26.68 -9.23 -16.15
CA PRO A 43 -26.55 -10.57 -16.69
C PRO A 43 -27.83 -11.39 -16.43
N PRO A 44 -28.23 -12.29 -17.35
CA PRO A 44 -29.39 -13.16 -17.15
C PRO A 44 -29.18 -14.11 -15.96
N ASP A 45 -27.95 -14.58 -15.77
CA ASP A 45 -27.51 -15.38 -14.63
C ASP A 45 -26.51 -14.59 -13.78
N ILE A 46 -26.69 -14.63 -12.46
CA ILE A 46 -25.78 -13.92 -11.55
C ILE A 46 -24.43 -14.64 -11.51
N PRO A 47 -23.33 -13.98 -11.92
CA PRO A 47 -22.02 -14.58 -11.93
C PRO A 47 -21.51 -14.86 -10.52
N LEU A 48 -20.60 -15.82 -10.40
CA LEU A 48 -19.79 -15.96 -9.19
C LEU A 48 -18.81 -14.78 -9.08
N PRO A 49 -18.48 -14.36 -7.85
CA PRO A 49 -17.46 -13.33 -7.65
C PRO A 49 -16.08 -13.80 -8.16
N VAL A 50 -15.24 -12.85 -8.58
CA VAL A 50 -13.85 -13.11 -9.02
C VAL A 50 -13.03 -13.86 -7.96
N TYR A 51 -13.22 -13.51 -6.68
CA TYR A 51 -12.53 -14.13 -5.55
C TYR A 51 -13.54 -14.76 -4.56
N PRO A 52 -14.08 -15.96 -4.84
CA PRO A 52 -15.21 -16.52 -4.10
C PRO A 52 -14.95 -16.81 -2.63
N ASP A 53 -13.71 -17.09 -2.23
CA ASP A 53 -13.35 -17.32 -0.83
C ASP A 53 -13.23 -16.00 -0.03
N HIS A 54 -13.18 -14.86 -0.71
CA HIS A 54 -12.92 -13.54 -0.11
C HIS A 54 -13.95 -12.47 -0.48
N GLN A 55 -14.93 -12.78 -1.32
CA GLN A 55 -15.96 -11.85 -1.77
C GLN A 55 -17.35 -12.47 -1.61
N PRO A 56 -18.34 -11.70 -1.12
CA PRO A 56 -19.71 -12.20 -1.02
C PRO A 56 -20.29 -12.41 -2.43
N ARG A 57 -21.20 -13.38 -2.54
CA ARG A 57 -21.95 -13.60 -3.78
C ARG A 57 -22.78 -12.35 -4.11
N PRO A 58 -22.71 -11.84 -5.35
CA PRO A 58 -23.61 -10.76 -5.77
C PRO A 58 -25.08 -11.19 -5.69
N VAL A 59 -25.98 -10.28 -5.33
CA VAL A 59 -27.43 -10.50 -5.31
C VAL A 59 -28.16 -9.40 -6.09
N PRO A 60 -29.33 -9.67 -6.69
CA PRO A 60 -30.11 -8.66 -7.40
C PRO A 60 -30.49 -7.52 -6.45
N ALA A 61 -30.39 -6.29 -6.95
CA ALA A 61 -30.79 -5.08 -6.28
C ALA A 61 -31.44 -4.12 -7.29
N ASN A 62 -32.08 -3.06 -6.76
CA ASN A 62 -32.68 -2.00 -7.57
C ASN A 62 -33.62 -2.54 -8.68
N GLN A 63 -34.51 -3.47 -8.33
CA GLN A 63 -35.43 -4.10 -9.29
C GLN A 63 -34.70 -4.77 -10.46
N SER A 64 -33.61 -5.49 -10.16
CA SER A 64 -32.77 -6.20 -11.13
C SER A 64 -32.09 -5.27 -12.15
N THR A 65 -31.74 -4.07 -11.73
CA THR A 65 -30.87 -3.16 -12.49
C THR A 65 -29.46 -3.05 -11.89
N ALA A 66 -29.23 -3.64 -10.71
CA ALA A 66 -27.94 -3.66 -10.05
C ALA A 66 -27.67 -5.01 -9.40
N LEU A 67 -26.40 -5.33 -9.21
CA LEU A 67 -25.94 -6.42 -8.35
C LEU A 67 -25.28 -5.81 -7.10
N LYS A 68 -25.76 -6.18 -5.91
CA LYS A 68 -25.16 -5.79 -4.64
C LYS A 68 -24.30 -6.93 -4.12
N SER A 69 -23.05 -6.64 -3.80
CA SER A 69 -22.16 -7.54 -3.08
C SER A 69 -21.91 -6.93 -1.71
N SER A 70 -22.25 -7.64 -0.63
CA SER A 70 -22.19 -7.07 0.72
C SER A 70 -22.06 -8.16 1.79
N PRO A 71 -21.25 -7.94 2.84
CA PRO A 71 -20.26 -6.85 2.99
C PRO A 71 -19.00 -7.10 2.15
N ILE A 72 -18.40 -6.04 1.57
CA ILE A 72 -17.13 -6.14 0.81
C ILE A 72 -15.88 -5.79 1.64
N SER A 73 -16.08 -5.09 2.76
CA SER A 73 -15.05 -4.74 3.74
C SER A 73 -15.75 -4.21 5.00
N PRO A 74 -15.98 -5.03 6.03
CA PRO A 74 -16.57 -4.56 7.29
C PRO A 74 -15.70 -3.50 7.97
N LEU A 75 -16.31 -2.39 8.39
CA LEU A 75 -15.61 -1.36 9.17
C LEU A 75 -15.63 -1.73 10.65
N THR A 76 -14.47 -1.70 11.31
CA THR A 76 -14.34 -2.08 12.73
C THR A 76 -14.01 -0.87 13.60
N ASN A 77 -14.69 -0.80 14.75
CA ASN A 77 -14.48 0.19 15.80
C ASN A 77 -14.36 -0.51 17.16
N ASN A 78 -13.14 -0.58 17.67
CA ASN A 78 -12.76 -1.22 18.92
C ASN A 78 -12.22 -0.19 19.93
N TYR A 79 -12.50 1.11 19.77
CA TYR A 79 -11.99 2.11 20.71
C TYR A 79 -12.55 1.82 22.11
N PRO A 80 -11.70 1.85 23.14
CA PRO A 80 -12.15 1.60 24.50
C PRO A 80 -13.10 2.71 24.97
N THR A 81 -14.23 2.31 25.56
CA THR A 81 -15.27 3.21 26.06
C THR A 81 -14.91 3.89 27.39
N SER A 82 -13.73 3.63 27.95
CA SER A 82 -13.42 3.86 29.37
C SER A 82 -12.04 4.46 29.63
N HIS A 83 -11.60 5.44 28.81
CA HIS A 83 -10.47 6.29 29.20
C HIS A 83 -10.85 7.21 30.38
N GLY A 84 -10.90 6.65 31.59
CA GLY A 84 -10.52 7.25 32.87
C GLY A 84 -11.33 8.42 33.45
N SER A 85 -12.13 9.16 32.68
CA SER A 85 -12.99 10.22 33.21
C SER A 85 -14.23 10.42 32.32
N PRO A 86 -15.47 10.34 32.84
CA PRO A 86 -16.70 10.54 32.07
C PRO A 86 -16.83 11.88 31.35
N SER A 87 -15.91 12.82 31.60
CA SER A 87 -15.97 14.21 31.12
C SER A 87 -14.99 14.59 30.02
N GLN A 88 -14.13 13.68 29.52
CA GLN A 88 -13.07 14.04 28.56
C GLN A 88 -12.81 13.08 27.38
N ALA A 89 -13.38 11.87 27.36
CA ALA A 89 -13.26 10.99 26.21
C ALA A 89 -14.47 11.17 25.28
N GLU A 90 -14.30 11.91 24.18
CA GLU A 90 -15.29 11.90 23.11
C GLU A 90 -15.38 10.46 22.55
N PRO A 91 -16.59 9.92 22.34
CA PRO A 91 -16.73 8.60 21.74
C PRO A 91 -16.11 8.62 20.34
N SER A 92 -15.43 7.53 19.98
CA SER A 92 -14.90 7.40 18.63
C SER A 92 -15.99 7.61 17.57
N ALA A 93 -15.68 8.38 16.53
CA ALA A 93 -16.60 8.67 15.43
C ALA A 93 -16.06 8.11 14.12
N GLY A 94 -16.97 7.73 13.22
CA GLY A 94 -16.61 7.37 11.85
C GLY A 94 -16.18 8.61 11.07
N LEU A 95 -14.99 8.54 10.46
CA LEU A 95 -14.41 9.60 9.66
C LEU A 95 -14.26 9.18 8.21
N MET A 96 -14.45 10.14 7.32
CA MET A 96 -14.14 10.03 5.90
C MET A 96 -13.28 11.23 5.51
N SER A 97 -12.12 10.97 4.94
CA SER A 97 -11.14 11.99 4.55
C SER A 97 -10.61 11.74 3.15
N ILE A 98 -9.89 12.71 2.60
CA ILE A 98 -9.21 12.57 1.30
C ILE A 98 -7.71 12.71 1.52
N PHE A 99 -6.96 11.74 1.00
CA PHE A 99 -5.51 11.78 0.94
C PHE A 99 -5.07 11.98 -0.51
N SER A 100 -4.58 13.18 -0.82
CA SER A 100 -3.91 13.47 -2.10
C SER A 100 -2.46 13.02 -2.02
N SER A 101 -2.18 11.80 -2.49
CA SER A 101 -0.89 11.14 -2.37
C SER A 101 -0.07 11.28 -3.65
N PHE A 102 1.18 11.72 -3.50
CA PHE A 102 2.09 11.97 -4.62
C PHE A 102 3.09 10.83 -4.79
N PRO A 103 3.58 10.58 -6.03
CA PRO A 103 4.63 9.59 -6.25
C PRO A 103 5.86 9.83 -5.36
N ARG A 104 6.40 8.76 -4.78
CA ARG A 104 7.63 8.82 -3.99
C ARG A 104 8.81 9.28 -4.85
N GLN A 105 9.59 10.22 -4.31
CA GLN A 105 10.77 10.77 -4.97
C GLN A 105 12.09 10.14 -4.50
N ASN A 106 12.09 9.44 -3.36
CA ASN A 106 13.27 8.81 -2.76
C ASN A 106 13.59 7.43 -3.38
N ILE A 107 13.48 7.32 -4.71
CA ILE A 107 13.89 6.13 -5.47
C ILE A 107 15.31 6.35 -5.96
N TYR A 108 16.19 5.40 -5.68
CA TYR A 108 17.62 5.52 -6.02
C TYR A 108 18.15 4.25 -6.68
N THR A 109 19.30 4.35 -7.34
CA THR A 109 20.02 3.20 -7.93
C THR A 109 21.13 2.75 -6.98
N SER A 110 21.23 1.45 -6.71
CA SER A 110 22.37 0.92 -5.97
C SER A 110 23.64 0.98 -6.83
N SER A 111 24.76 1.43 -6.25
CA SER A 111 26.00 1.80 -6.97
C SER A 111 26.97 0.65 -7.26
N ASP A 112 26.57 -0.62 -7.07
CA ASP A 112 27.46 -1.75 -7.31
C ASP A 112 27.39 -2.31 -8.75
N GLU A 113 28.58 -2.34 -9.36
CA GLU A 113 29.04 -3.03 -10.59
C GLU A 113 28.76 -2.42 -11.98
N SER A 114 29.89 -2.16 -12.66
CA SER A 114 30.17 -1.94 -14.09
C SER A 114 29.06 -1.40 -15.03
N ALA A 115 29.40 -0.30 -15.71
CA ALA A 115 28.53 0.45 -16.63
C ALA A 115 27.86 -0.35 -17.77
N SER A 116 28.28 -1.60 -18.01
CA SER A 116 27.77 -2.52 -19.05
C SER A 116 26.60 -3.39 -18.60
N THR A 117 26.36 -3.58 -17.30
CA THR A 117 25.23 -4.36 -16.74
C THR A 117 24.21 -3.46 -16.04
N ARG A 118 23.89 -2.31 -16.66
CA ARG A 118 22.89 -1.34 -16.21
C ARG A 118 21.45 -1.88 -16.25
N ARG A 119 21.20 -3.12 -15.79
CA ARG A 119 19.94 -3.47 -15.13
C ARG A 119 19.92 -2.63 -13.85
N GLN A 120 19.29 -1.48 -13.97
CA GLN A 120 19.21 -0.46 -12.93
C GLN A 120 18.44 -1.06 -11.74
N ASN A 121 19.15 -1.37 -10.65
CA ASN A 121 18.56 -1.83 -9.40
C ASN A 121 17.91 -0.64 -8.69
N LEU A 122 16.66 -0.31 -9.05
CA LEU A 122 15.92 0.76 -8.38
C LEU A 122 15.39 0.28 -7.05
N LYS A 123 15.62 1.08 -6.02
CA LYS A 123 15.17 0.80 -4.66
C LYS A 123 14.45 1.99 -4.08
N LEU A 124 13.37 1.71 -3.35
CA LEU A 124 12.67 2.65 -2.49
C LEU A 124 13.05 2.36 -1.04
N LYS A 125 13.50 3.39 -0.31
CA LYS A 125 13.80 3.28 1.12
C LYS A 125 12.58 3.70 1.96
N LEU A 126 12.34 2.95 3.03
CA LEU A 126 11.25 3.15 3.97
C LEU A 126 11.77 3.05 5.41
N GLY A 127 11.27 3.95 6.26
CA GLY A 127 11.82 4.20 7.58
C GLY A 127 10.82 4.29 8.73
N ILE A 128 9.55 4.14 8.42
CA ILE A 128 8.47 4.29 9.39
C ILE A 128 7.38 3.27 9.10
N LEU A 129 6.86 2.65 10.15
CA LEU A 129 5.61 1.91 10.13
C LEU A 129 4.65 2.56 11.12
N GLU A 130 3.37 2.54 10.79
CA GLU A 130 2.28 3.04 11.61
C GLU A 130 1.23 1.93 11.79
N ARG A 131 0.37 2.07 12.80
CA ARG A 131 -0.83 1.26 12.95
C ARG A 131 -1.96 2.05 13.59
N HIS A 132 -3.18 1.61 13.32
CA HIS A 132 -4.41 2.09 13.96
C HIS A 132 -4.96 0.97 14.88
N PRO A 133 -4.65 0.96 16.19
CA PRO A 133 -4.90 -0.18 17.08
C PRO A 133 -6.37 -0.60 17.16
N TYR A 134 -7.28 0.36 17.05
CA TYR A 134 -8.68 0.16 17.38
C TYR A 134 -9.62 0.23 16.18
N THR A 135 -9.11 0.43 14.96
CA THR A 135 -9.98 0.60 13.80
C THR A 135 -9.42 0.02 12.52
N THR A 136 -10.31 -0.37 11.62
CA THR A 136 -9.95 -0.55 10.22
C THR A 136 -9.66 0.79 9.57
N GLN A 137 -8.67 0.86 8.69
CA GLN A 137 -8.44 2.02 7.84
C GLN A 137 -8.49 1.59 6.37
N THR A 138 -9.40 2.18 5.60
CA THR A 138 -9.58 1.88 4.18
C THR A 138 -8.96 3.00 3.34
N PHE A 139 -8.18 2.65 2.32
CA PHE A 139 -7.76 3.57 1.25
C PHE A 139 -8.37 3.14 -0.08
N CYS A 140 -9.29 3.95 -0.60
CA CYS A 140 -9.95 3.71 -1.87
C CYS A 140 -9.52 4.74 -2.93
N PRO A 141 -8.73 4.36 -3.95
CA PRO A 141 -8.36 5.26 -5.03
C PRO A 141 -9.62 5.63 -5.83
N PHE A 142 -9.86 6.92 -6.03
CA PHE A 142 -11.05 7.38 -6.78
C PHE A 142 -10.78 8.46 -7.82
N ASN A 143 -9.59 9.09 -7.79
CA ASN A 143 -9.21 10.09 -8.78
C ASN A 143 -7.69 10.08 -9.02
N TYR A 144 -7.31 10.49 -10.23
CA TYR A 144 -5.92 10.61 -10.66
C TYR A 144 -5.69 12.00 -11.24
N SER A 145 -4.55 12.63 -10.91
CA SER A 145 -4.17 13.89 -11.58
C SER A 145 -3.89 13.66 -13.07
N ALA A 146 -3.86 14.72 -13.88
CA ALA A 146 -3.22 14.62 -15.19
C ALA A 146 -1.75 14.15 -15.02
N PRO A 147 -1.18 13.42 -16.00
CA PRO A 147 0.25 13.12 -16.00
C PRO A 147 1.05 14.41 -15.89
N HIS A 148 2.07 14.45 -15.04
CA HIS A 148 2.86 15.66 -14.85
C HIS A 148 3.76 15.91 -16.07
N PRO A 149 3.67 17.05 -16.78
CA PRO A 149 4.48 17.33 -17.98
C PRO A 149 5.90 17.86 -17.68
N GLY A 150 6.39 17.71 -16.45
CA GLY A 150 7.62 18.35 -15.99
C GLY A 150 8.88 17.51 -16.29
N PRO A 151 10.02 18.14 -16.63
CA PRO A 151 11.30 17.45 -16.71
C PRO A 151 11.80 17.21 -15.29
N SER A 152 11.40 16.11 -14.66
CA SER A 152 12.13 15.62 -13.50
C SER A 152 13.09 14.54 -13.98
N GLU A 153 14.38 14.78 -13.76
CA GLU A 153 15.48 13.84 -14.05
C GLU A 153 15.33 12.48 -13.33
N PHE A 154 14.31 12.35 -12.48
CA PHE A 154 13.99 11.16 -11.68
C PHE A 154 12.68 10.47 -12.08
N TYR A 155 11.86 11.07 -12.94
CA TYR A 155 10.79 10.33 -13.60
C TYR A 155 11.44 9.57 -14.76
N TYR A 156 11.86 8.35 -14.48
CA TYR A 156 11.99 7.35 -15.54
C TYR A 156 10.75 7.46 -16.45
N SER A 157 10.91 7.28 -17.75
CA SER A 157 9.78 7.14 -18.68
C SER A 157 9.08 5.79 -18.43
N ILE A 158 8.71 5.56 -17.18
CA ILE A 158 7.65 4.66 -16.77
C ILE A 158 6.50 5.12 -17.65
N GLU A 159 5.92 4.19 -18.41
CA GLU A 159 4.61 4.40 -19.07
C GLU A 159 3.66 5.10 -18.10
N ASP A 160 2.57 5.71 -18.58
CA ASP A 160 1.56 6.36 -17.73
C ASP A 160 0.84 5.34 -16.82
N LYS A 161 1.58 4.72 -15.90
CA LYS A 161 1.25 3.62 -15.00
C LYS A 161 1.52 4.13 -13.61
N THR A 162 0.51 3.96 -12.77
CA THR A 162 0.52 4.37 -11.38
C THR A 162 0.24 3.14 -10.54
N TYR A 163 0.98 2.99 -9.46
CA TYR A 163 0.86 1.84 -8.56
C TYR A 163 0.64 2.31 -7.14
N MET A 164 -0.15 1.53 -6.40
CA MET A 164 -0.19 1.55 -4.95
C MET A 164 0.77 0.46 -4.44
N LEU A 165 1.74 0.84 -3.62
CA LEU A 165 2.63 -0.08 -2.91
C LEU A 165 2.16 -0.17 -1.45
N ILE A 166 1.95 -1.39 -0.98
CA ILE A 166 1.40 -1.70 0.34
C ILE A 166 2.45 -2.47 1.12
N LEU A 167 3.06 -1.83 2.11
CA LEU A 167 3.98 -2.50 3.02
C LEU A 167 3.24 -2.79 4.32
N VAL A 168 3.25 -4.06 4.76
CA VAL A 168 2.60 -4.50 6.00
C VAL A 168 3.48 -5.45 6.79
N ALA A 169 3.36 -5.42 8.11
CA ALA A 169 4.01 -6.37 9.01
C ALA A 169 3.00 -6.96 10.00
N PRO A 170 3.10 -8.26 10.34
CA PRO A 170 2.37 -8.82 11.47
C PRO A 170 2.78 -8.12 12.77
N THR A 171 1.99 -8.34 13.82
CA THR A 171 2.28 -7.82 15.16
C THR A 171 2.92 -8.90 16.02
N LEU A 172 4.09 -8.61 16.61
CA LEU A 172 4.71 -9.48 17.61
C LEU A 172 3.93 -9.41 18.93
N PRO A 173 3.58 -10.52 19.59
CA PRO A 173 2.89 -10.52 20.88
C PRO A 173 3.88 -10.22 22.02
N LYS A 174 4.33 -8.98 22.13
CA LYS A 174 5.29 -8.49 23.14
C LYS A 174 4.71 -7.26 23.83
N PRO A 175 3.76 -7.41 24.77
CA PRO A 175 3.11 -6.26 25.41
C PRO A 175 4.06 -5.45 26.31
N SER A 176 5.17 -6.05 26.76
CA SER A 176 6.17 -5.41 27.62
C SER A 176 7.33 -4.74 26.86
N SER A 177 7.37 -4.80 25.53
CA SER A 177 8.39 -4.07 24.75
C SER A 177 8.00 -2.60 24.57
N HIS A 178 8.95 -1.80 24.10
CA HIS A 178 8.73 -0.43 23.67
C HIS A 178 9.06 -0.33 22.18
N PRO A 179 8.06 -0.16 21.29
CA PRO A 179 6.62 -0.05 21.59
C PRO A 179 6.01 -1.41 22.01
N PRO A 180 4.84 -1.42 22.67
CA PRO A 180 4.14 -2.67 22.95
C PRO A 180 3.66 -3.28 21.64
N ASN A 181 3.83 -4.59 21.51
CA ASN A 181 3.44 -5.35 20.34
C ASN A 181 4.00 -4.76 19.01
N PRO A 182 5.33 -4.73 18.83
CA PRO A 182 6.00 -4.10 17.68
C PRO A 182 5.72 -4.87 16.38
N PRO A 183 5.99 -4.28 15.21
CA PRO A 183 5.96 -5.00 13.94
C PRO A 183 6.95 -6.17 13.94
N ASP A 184 6.51 -7.30 13.38
CA ASP A 184 7.37 -8.42 13.06
C ASP A 184 8.08 -8.19 11.73
N LEU A 185 9.25 -7.56 11.82
CA LEU A 185 10.08 -7.26 10.65
C LEU A 185 10.60 -8.51 9.93
N THR A 186 10.56 -9.70 10.56
CA THR A 186 10.96 -10.96 9.91
C THR A 186 9.91 -11.49 8.94
N HIS A 187 8.66 -11.05 9.09
CA HIS A 187 7.52 -11.44 8.26
C HIS A 187 6.86 -10.24 7.56
N ILE A 188 7.61 -9.15 7.38
CA ILE A 188 7.16 -7.99 6.61
C ILE A 188 6.95 -8.36 5.14
N ARG A 189 5.90 -7.82 4.53
CA ARG A 189 5.53 -8.08 3.13
C ARG A 189 5.26 -6.76 2.40
N ALA A 190 5.56 -6.76 1.11
CA ALA A 190 5.26 -5.65 0.21
C ALA A 190 4.34 -6.16 -0.91
N PHE A 191 3.19 -5.55 -1.11
CA PHE A 191 2.25 -5.84 -2.19
C PHE A 191 2.16 -4.68 -3.16
N LEU A 192 1.94 -4.98 -4.44
CA LEU A 192 1.78 -3.99 -5.49
C LEU A 192 0.41 -4.13 -6.15
N ALA A 193 -0.28 -3.01 -6.33
CA ALA A 193 -1.53 -2.93 -7.07
C ALA A 193 -1.41 -1.90 -8.20
N PRO A 194 -1.55 -2.30 -9.48
CA PRO A 194 -1.74 -1.35 -10.57
C PRO A 194 -3.05 -0.58 -10.37
N LEU A 195 -3.00 0.73 -10.58
CA LEU A 195 -4.16 1.60 -10.35
C LEU A 195 -4.89 2.01 -11.64
N ASN A 196 -4.16 2.07 -12.75
CA ASN A 196 -4.67 2.50 -14.05
C ASN A 196 -4.29 1.54 -15.19
N ASP A 197 -4.11 0.25 -14.88
CA ASP A 197 -3.95 -0.79 -15.90
C ASP A 197 -5.34 -1.22 -16.41
N PRO A 198 -5.63 -1.12 -17.72
CA PRO A 198 -6.94 -1.49 -18.26
C PRO A 198 -7.28 -2.98 -18.09
N ASN A 199 -6.29 -3.83 -17.86
CA ASN A 199 -6.46 -5.28 -17.72
C ASN A 199 -6.58 -5.74 -16.27
N THR A 200 -6.36 -4.84 -15.30
CA THR A 200 -6.43 -5.15 -13.86
C THR A 200 -7.49 -4.29 -13.20
N PRO A 201 -8.45 -4.86 -12.45
CA PRO A 201 -9.40 -4.03 -11.72
C PRO A 201 -8.66 -3.17 -10.69
N THR A 202 -8.99 -1.87 -10.62
CA THR A 202 -8.49 -1.02 -9.54
C THR A 202 -8.91 -1.61 -8.19
N MET A 203 -7.95 -1.72 -7.27
CA MET A 203 -8.15 -2.27 -5.94
C MET A 203 -7.98 -1.20 -4.87
N ALA A 204 -8.79 -1.30 -3.83
CA ALA A 204 -8.65 -0.58 -2.57
C ALA A 204 -8.17 -1.56 -1.48
N VAL A 205 -7.58 -1.04 -0.42
CA VAL A 205 -7.12 -1.83 0.73
C VAL A 205 -7.75 -1.34 2.01
N THR A 206 -8.14 -2.27 2.86
CA THR A 206 -8.57 -2.01 4.23
C THR A 206 -7.62 -2.74 5.16
N TYR A 207 -6.82 -2.01 5.93
CA TYR A 207 -6.03 -2.59 7.01
C TYR A 207 -6.94 -3.02 8.16
N ALA A 208 -6.71 -4.19 8.74
CA ALA A 208 -7.39 -4.62 9.96
C ALA A 208 -6.88 -3.83 11.18
N PRO A 209 -7.68 -3.69 12.26
CA PRO A 209 -7.22 -3.02 13.49
C PRO A 209 -5.88 -3.56 13.98
N GLY A 210 -4.95 -2.65 14.25
CA GLY A 210 -3.62 -2.95 14.78
C GLY A 210 -2.63 -3.55 13.77
N THR A 211 -2.98 -3.65 12.48
CA THR A 211 -2.03 -4.02 11.42
C THR A 211 -0.97 -2.94 11.28
N TRP A 212 0.31 -3.32 11.33
CA TRP A 212 1.40 -2.41 11.01
C TRP A 212 1.51 -2.25 9.50
N HIS A 213 1.55 -1.01 9.02
CA HIS A 213 1.73 -0.69 7.61
C HIS A 213 2.61 0.54 7.43
N ALA A 214 3.18 0.73 6.24
CA ALA A 214 3.79 2.03 5.91
C ALA A 214 2.68 3.07 5.66
N PRO A 215 2.98 4.37 5.85
CA PRO A 215 2.15 5.44 5.30
C PRO A 215 1.97 5.26 3.79
N MET A 216 0.78 5.59 3.28
CA MET A 216 0.37 5.32 1.89
C MET A 216 1.46 5.66 0.84
N ILE A 217 1.74 4.70 -0.06
CA ILE A 217 2.81 4.81 -1.05
C ILE A 217 2.24 4.77 -2.46
N VAL A 218 2.45 5.85 -3.20
CA VAL A 218 2.19 5.93 -4.64
C VAL A 218 3.52 5.86 -5.40
N LEU A 219 3.55 5.08 -6.47
CA LEU A 219 4.66 5.00 -7.43
C LEU A 219 4.15 5.36 -8.84
N GLY A 220 5.03 5.88 -9.69
CA GLY A 220 4.71 6.27 -11.07
C GLY A 220 4.73 7.79 -11.27
N SER A 221 3.89 8.28 -12.18
CA SER A 221 3.94 9.67 -12.67
C SER A 221 2.76 10.54 -12.22
N ARG A 222 1.76 9.97 -11.53
CA ARG A 222 0.50 10.65 -11.21
C ARG A 222 0.24 10.69 -9.71
N ARG A 223 -0.32 11.81 -9.24
CA ARG A 223 -0.94 11.87 -7.92
C ARG A 223 -2.21 11.02 -7.93
N VAL A 224 -2.47 10.34 -6.81
CA VAL A 224 -3.70 9.58 -6.57
C VAL A 224 -4.43 10.21 -5.40
N ASP A 225 -5.71 10.50 -5.56
CA ASP A 225 -6.56 10.89 -4.45
C ASP A 225 -7.27 9.63 -3.91
N PHE A 226 -7.09 9.37 -2.62
CA PHE A 226 -7.73 8.27 -1.91
C PHE A 226 -8.85 8.78 -1.02
N LEU A 227 -10.03 8.17 -1.12
CA LEU A 227 -11.06 8.28 -0.10
C LEU A 227 -10.67 7.37 1.04
N VAL A 228 -10.52 7.93 2.23
CA VAL A 228 -10.05 7.21 3.41
C VAL A 228 -11.16 7.12 4.45
N THR A 229 -11.45 5.92 4.94
CA THR A 229 -12.43 5.70 6.02
C THR A 229 -11.78 5.03 7.21
N GLN A 230 -12.08 5.52 8.41
CA GLN A 230 -11.61 4.98 9.69
C GLN A 230 -12.52 5.45 10.83
N PHE A 231 -12.32 4.95 12.05
CA PHE A 231 -12.85 5.58 13.25
C PHE A 231 -11.73 6.31 14.02
N ALA A 232 -12.05 7.39 14.72
CA ALA A 232 -11.09 8.11 15.57
C ALA A 232 -11.78 8.70 16.79
N ASN A 233 -11.06 8.79 17.92
CA ASN A 233 -11.52 9.45 19.15
C ASN A 233 -10.76 10.76 19.45
N GLY A 234 -9.75 11.11 18.64
CA GLY A 234 -8.95 12.32 18.81
C GLY A 234 -7.80 12.19 19.82
N VAL A 235 -7.61 11.01 20.43
CA VAL A 235 -6.46 10.71 21.29
C VAL A 235 -5.35 10.18 20.41
N ALA A 236 -4.25 10.93 20.30
CA ALA A 236 -3.16 10.63 19.36
C ALA A 236 -2.68 9.17 19.39
N ASP A 237 -2.38 8.63 20.57
CA ASP A 237 -1.87 7.25 20.74
C ASP A 237 -2.93 6.16 20.54
N ASP A 238 -4.22 6.50 20.66
CA ASP A 238 -5.33 5.58 20.33
C ASP A 238 -5.59 5.56 18.83
N ASP A 239 -5.53 6.75 18.22
CA ASP A 239 -5.82 6.94 16.81
C ASP A 239 -4.68 6.40 15.94
N CYS A 240 -3.41 6.64 16.28
CA CYS A 240 -2.27 6.19 15.50
C CYS A 240 -1.03 5.94 16.36
N GLN A 241 -0.32 4.85 16.09
CA GLN A 241 0.97 4.55 16.71
C GLN A 241 2.03 4.37 15.63
N GLU A 242 3.14 5.08 15.77
CA GLU A 242 4.23 5.10 14.80
C GLU A 242 5.52 4.53 15.39
N VAL A 243 6.31 3.88 14.54
CA VAL A 243 7.64 3.35 14.89
C VAL A 243 8.63 3.68 13.80
N LEU A 244 9.81 4.14 14.20
CA LEU A 244 10.93 4.34 13.30
C LEU A 244 11.65 3.01 13.08
N ILE A 245 12.04 2.73 11.84
CA ILE A 245 12.77 1.53 11.47
C ILE A 245 14.22 1.88 11.18
N GLY A 246 15.12 1.23 11.90
CA GLY A 246 16.55 1.38 11.79
C GLY A 246 17.18 2.00 13.02
N SER A 247 18.49 2.05 13.01
CA SER A 247 19.29 2.60 14.11
C SER A 247 19.10 4.12 14.18
N GLY A 248 18.41 4.61 15.23
CA GLY A 248 18.47 6.03 15.56
C GLY A 248 19.92 6.45 15.86
N PRO A 249 20.31 7.72 15.65
CA PRO A 249 21.63 8.17 16.08
C PRO A 249 21.80 7.97 17.59
N ASP A 250 23.01 7.61 18.02
CA ASP A 250 23.39 7.46 19.42
C ASP A 250 23.04 8.75 20.19
N GLU A 251 22.10 8.66 21.13
CA GLU A 251 21.51 9.81 21.83
C GLU A 251 22.58 10.64 22.58
N SER A 252 23.73 10.02 22.89
CA SER A 252 24.89 10.65 23.53
C SER A 252 25.63 11.68 22.67
N THR A 253 25.32 11.78 21.36
CA THR A 253 26.02 12.65 20.40
C THR A 253 25.22 13.86 19.93
N LEU A 254 23.98 14.05 20.41
CA LEU A 254 23.06 15.07 19.89
C LEU A 254 23.03 16.34 20.76
N THR A 255 23.32 17.50 20.15
CA THR A 255 23.09 18.81 20.78
C THR A 255 21.64 19.28 20.56
N ASP A 256 21.16 20.22 21.38
CA ASP A 256 19.79 20.75 21.31
C ASP A 256 19.43 21.35 19.94
N ASP A 257 20.39 21.89 19.19
CA ASP A 257 20.22 22.39 17.81
C ASP A 257 19.85 21.29 16.80
N VAL A 258 20.25 20.04 17.04
CA VAL A 258 19.92 18.90 16.17
C VAL A 258 18.49 18.41 16.41
N ARG A 259 17.92 18.65 17.59
CA ARG A 259 16.51 18.33 17.88
C ARG A 259 15.53 19.17 17.08
N GLU A 260 15.84 20.42 16.76
CA GLU A 260 14.96 21.32 16.00
C GLU A 260 15.08 21.08 14.48
N ARG A 261 16.26 20.67 14.01
CA ARG A 261 16.48 20.21 12.61
C ARG A 261 15.87 18.85 12.27
N ARG A 262 15.34 18.10 13.26
CA ARG A 262 14.57 16.84 13.10
C ARG A 262 13.46 16.89 12.05
N THR A 263 13.00 18.09 11.69
CA THR A 263 11.88 18.30 10.75
C THR A 263 12.31 18.62 9.30
N LYS A 264 13.60 18.92 9.04
CA LYS A 264 14.03 19.47 7.74
C LYS A 264 15.13 18.71 7.00
N GLU A 265 15.96 17.92 7.68
CA GLU A 265 17.04 17.16 7.03
C GLU A 265 16.96 15.68 7.42
N GLY A 266 17.04 14.81 6.42
CA GLY A 266 16.53 13.44 6.44
C GLY A 266 17.03 12.54 7.56
N PHE A 267 16.09 11.80 8.14
CA PHE A 267 16.36 10.60 8.93
C PHE A 267 17.23 9.62 8.11
N GLN A 268 18.31 9.10 8.70
CA GLN A 268 18.96 7.86 8.24
C GLN A 268 18.33 6.61 8.89
N CYS A 269 17.04 6.64 9.21
CA CYS A 269 16.25 5.48 9.61
C CYS A 269 15.66 4.83 8.35
N GLU A 270 16.46 4.17 7.53
CA GLU A 270 15.98 3.59 6.27
C GLU A 270 16.61 2.21 6.03
N GLU A 271 16.20 1.23 6.85
CA GLU A 271 16.70 -0.16 6.74
C GLU A 271 15.76 -1.09 5.94
N ILE A 272 14.55 -0.64 5.59
CA ILE A 272 13.68 -1.35 4.65
C ILE A 272 13.88 -0.78 3.25
N GLU A 273 14.35 -1.62 2.36
CA GLU A 273 14.46 -1.36 0.94
C GLU A 273 13.43 -2.20 0.18
N VAL A 274 12.73 -1.58 -0.75
CA VAL A 274 11.82 -2.26 -1.66
C VAL A 274 12.39 -2.17 -3.07
N ASP A 275 12.57 -3.30 -3.72
CA ASP A 275 12.96 -3.38 -5.13
C ASP A 275 11.80 -2.86 -6.00
N VAL A 276 12.05 -1.75 -6.69
CA VAL A 276 11.10 -1.10 -7.60
C VAL A 276 11.63 -1.08 -9.04
N SER A 277 12.57 -1.97 -9.36
CA SER A 277 13.18 -2.07 -10.69
C SER A 277 12.17 -2.40 -11.78
N PHE A 278 11.01 -3.00 -11.43
CA PHE A 278 9.89 -3.24 -12.35
C PHE A 278 9.35 -1.95 -13.01
N LEU A 279 9.54 -0.79 -12.37
CA LEU A 279 9.18 0.51 -12.96
C LEU A 279 9.94 0.78 -14.27
N LEU A 280 11.08 0.12 -14.46
CA LEU A 280 11.90 0.23 -15.67
C LEU A 280 11.58 -0.83 -16.71
N GLU A 281 10.97 -1.96 -16.34
CA GLU A 281 10.75 -3.06 -17.28
C GLU A 281 9.63 -2.77 -18.28
N GLY A 282 8.70 -1.86 -17.95
CA GLY A 282 7.79 -1.26 -18.94
C GLY A 282 8.55 -0.68 -20.14
N TYR A 283 9.77 -0.19 -19.95
CA TYR A 283 10.60 0.40 -21.01
C TYR A 283 11.12 -0.60 -22.06
N LYS A 284 11.25 -1.90 -21.73
CA LYS A 284 11.91 -2.87 -22.63
C LYS A 284 10.96 -3.70 -23.49
N ALA A 285 9.77 -4.05 -22.98
CA ALA A 285 8.85 -4.93 -23.69
C ALA A 285 8.34 -4.34 -25.02
N GLU A 286 8.18 -3.02 -25.13
CA GLU A 286 7.69 -2.38 -26.36
C GLU A 286 8.77 -2.18 -27.43
N ASN A 287 10.05 -2.06 -27.05
CA ASN A 287 11.15 -1.95 -28.00
C ASN A 287 11.43 -3.29 -28.73
N GLU A 288 11.07 -4.43 -28.14
CA GLU A 288 11.09 -5.73 -28.82
C GLU A 288 9.80 -6.01 -29.59
N ALA A 289 8.62 -5.62 -29.06
CA ALA A 289 7.33 -5.83 -29.72
C ALA A 289 7.13 -4.97 -31.00
N THR A 290 7.75 -3.78 -31.09
CA THR A 290 7.80 -3.00 -32.34
C THR A 290 8.64 -3.66 -33.44
N THR A 291 9.42 -4.70 -33.12
CA THR A 291 10.23 -5.44 -34.09
C THR A 291 9.54 -6.72 -34.60
N THR A 292 8.52 -7.23 -33.90
CA THR A 292 7.81 -8.46 -34.30
C THR A 292 6.30 -8.30 -34.20
N GLY A 293 5.67 -7.84 -35.28
CA GLY A 293 4.22 -7.67 -35.39
C GLY A 293 3.44 -8.98 -35.23
N LYS A 294 3.09 -9.35 -34.00
CA LYS A 294 2.10 -10.40 -33.72
C LYS A 294 1.09 -9.91 -32.68
N SER A 295 -0.16 -9.83 -33.12
CA SER A 295 -1.35 -9.64 -32.30
C SER A 295 -1.84 -11.01 -31.83
N THR A 296 -2.17 -11.16 -30.54
CA THR A 296 -2.84 -12.33 -29.98
C THR A 296 -4.10 -11.93 -29.22
N SER A 297 -5.11 -12.78 -29.36
CA SER A 297 -6.51 -12.61 -28.99
C SER A 297 -6.79 -12.59 -27.49
N VAL A 298 -7.73 -11.71 -27.12
CA VAL A 298 -8.35 -11.53 -25.80
C VAL A 298 -9.41 -12.60 -25.55
N VAL A 299 -9.14 -13.60 -24.69
CA VAL A 299 -10.10 -14.25 -23.75
C VAL A 299 -9.28 -15.12 -22.77
N ALA A 300 -8.97 -14.59 -21.57
CA ALA A 300 -8.65 -15.28 -20.29
C ALA A 300 -7.69 -14.44 -19.41
N GLU A 301 -8.05 -13.20 -19.05
CA GLU A 301 -7.03 -12.20 -18.64
C GLU A 301 -6.77 -11.96 -17.14
N GLN A 302 -7.47 -12.64 -16.22
CA GLN A 302 -7.23 -12.42 -14.77
C GLN A 302 -6.24 -13.41 -14.13
N ARG A 303 -6.27 -14.70 -14.52
CA ARG A 303 -5.22 -15.65 -14.11
C ARG A 303 -3.86 -15.28 -14.70
N THR A 304 -3.88 -14.66 -15.89
CA THR A 304 -2.66 -14.24 -16.57
C THR A 304 -2.02 -13.00 -15.97
N PHE A 305 -2.70 -12.13 -15.21
CA PHE A 305 -1.99 -11.01 -14.56
C PHE A 305 -1.08 -11.51 -13.44
N GLU A 306 -1.59 -12.33 -12.52
CA GLU A 306 -0.74 -12.92 -11.48
C GLU A 306 0.38 -13.76 -12.09
N GLU A 307 0.10 -14.53 -13.15
CA GLU A 307 1.10 -15.36 -13.83
C GLU A 307 2.10 -14.52 -14.64
N ALA A 308 1.65 -13.49 -15.37
CA ALA A 308 2.50 -12.58 -16.14
C ALA A 308 3.31 -11.65 -15.23
N TRP A 309 2.77 -11.31 -14.06
CA TRP A 309 3.50 -10.54 -13.05
C TRP A 309 4.50 -11.42 -12.30
N LYS A 310 4.11 -12.63 -11.88
CA LYS A 310 5.06 -13.64 -11.36
C LYS A 310 6.19 -13.95 -12.35
N ALA A 311 5.92 -13.86 -13.65
CA ALA A 311 6.93 -14.02 -14.69
C ALA A 311 7.84 -12.78 -14.89
N LYS A 312 7.49 -11.61 -14.35
CA LYS A 312 8.27 -10.36 -14.41
C LYS A 312 9.10 -10.09 -13.14
N LEU A 313 8.78 -10.73 -12.01
CA LEU A 313 9.54 -10.65 -10.75
C LEU A 313 10.70 -11.65 -10.68
#